data_AF-A0A1Q7SRY3-F1
#
_entry.id   AF-A0A1Q7SRY3-F1
#
_cell.length_a   1.000
_cell.length_b   1.000
_cell.length_c   1.000
_cell.angle_alpha   90.00
_cell.angle_beta   90.00
_cell.angle_gamma   90.00
#
_symmetry.space_group_name_H-M   'P 1'
#
loop_
_entity.id
_entity.type
_entity.pdbx_description
1 polymer ?
#
loop_
_entity_poly.entity_id
_entity_poly.type
_entity_poly.pdbx_seq_one_letter_code
_entity_poly.pdbx_strand_id
1 'polypeptide(L)' 'MAVTCNFRFELRPEDEVVELQADHHTARVCMECLALITVHRRIHHMKVEKVIVEMAERRPVLAEA' A
#
# COMPACT_ATOMS: atom_id res chain seq x y z
N MET A 1 -2.17 -5.80 16.55
CA MET A 1 -2.64 -4.40 16.72
C MET A 1 -3.35 -4.00 15.42
N ALA A 2 -3.80 -2.75 15.26
CA ALA A 2 -4.32 -2.28 13.96
C ALA A 2 -3.27 -1.38 13.28
N VAL A 3 -3.11 -1.52 11.97
CA VAL A 3 -2.15 -0.76 11.16
C VAL A 3 -2.85 -0.16 9.94
N THR A 4 -2.32 0.96 9.46
CA THR A 4 -2.88 1.63 8.29
C THR A 4 -2.34 1.02 7.01
N CYS A 5 -3.24 0.67 6.08
CA CYS A 5 -2.89 0.32 4.71
C CYS A 5 -2.42 1.58 3.96
N ASN A 6 -1.19 1.60 3.47
CA ASN A 6 -0.61 2.74 2.75
C ASN A 6 -1.27 3.05 1.39
N PHE A 7 -2.07 2.13 0.85
CA PHE A 7 -2.72 2.33 -0.44
C PHE A 7 -4.02 3.17 -0.33
N ARG A 8 -4.91 2.81 0.61
CA ARG A 8 -6.21 3.46 0.81
C ARG A 8 -6.35 4.22 2.13
N PHE A 9 -5.34 4.15 3.01
CA PHE A 9 -5.34 4.74 4.35
C PHE A 9 -6.41 4.19 5.30
N GLU A 10 -6.83 2.95 5.08
CA GLU A 10 -7.78 2.23 5.94
C GLU A 10 -7.04 1.53 7.09
N LEU A 11 -7.64 1.53 8.28
CA LEU A 11 -7.17 0.71 9.40
C LEU A 11 -7.52 -0.75 9.17
N ARG A 12 -6.54 -1.64 9.32
CA ARG A 12 -6.70 -3.09 9.14
C ARG A 12 -6.02 -3.85 10.29
N PRO A 13 -6.50 -5.06 10.61
CA PRO A 13 -5.77 -5.96 11.50
C PRO A 13 -4.36 -6.21 10.97
N GLU A 14 -3.39 -6.26 11.86
CA GLU A 14 -1.96 -6.44 11.51
C GLU A 14 -1.67 -7.77 10.79
N ASP A 15 -2.46 -8.80 11.07
CA ASP A 15 -2.43 -10.11 10.39
C ASP A 15 -3.09 -10.11 9.01
N GLU A 16 -3.82 -9.05 8.66
CA GLU A 16 -4.42 -8.86 7.33
C GLU A 16 -3.60 -7.95 6.39
N VAL A 17 -2.39 -7.56 6.80
CA VAL A 17 -1.49 -6.76 5.98
C VAL A 17 -0.19 -7.48 5.64
N VAL A 18 0.38 -7.09 4.50
CA VAL A 18 1.70 -7.52 4.06
C VAL A 18 2.61 -6.31 3.89
N GLU A 19 3.91 -6.51 4.10
CA GLU A 19 4.93 -5.50 3.83
C GLU A 19 5.50 -5.68 2.42
N LEU A 20 5.47 -4.61 1.64
CA LEU A 20 6.10 -4.52 0.32
C LEU A 20 7.32 -3.62 0.43
N GLN A 21 8.43 -4.01 -0.21
CA GLN A 21 9.70 -3.30 -0.13
C GLN A 21 10.24 -2.94 -1.52
N ALA A 22 10.72 -1.71 -1.66
CA ALA A 22 11.42 -1.22 -2.85
C ALA A 22 12.34 -0.05 -2.48
N ASP A 23 13.59 -0.05 -2.95
CA ASP A 23 14.56 1.04 -2.79
C ASP A 23 14.59 1.68 -1.38
N HIS A 24 14.82 0.86 -0.34
CA HIS A 24 14.81 1.25 1.10
C HIS A 24 13.46 1.73 1.66
N HIS A 25 12.40 1.75 0.86
CA HIS A 25 11.04 2.08 1.29
C HIS A 25 10.27 0.80 1.62
N THR A 26 9.39 0.89 2.61
CA THR A 26 8.48 -0.17 3.00
C THR A 26 7.05 0.38 3.04
N ALA A 27 6.12 -0.33 2.42
CA ALA A 27 4.70 -0.01 2.44
C ALA A 27 3.88 -1.19 2.97
N ARG A 28 2.96 -0.93 3.89
CA ARG A 28 2.01 -1.92 4.42
C ARG A 28 0.74 -1.88 3.61
N VAL A 29 0.30 -3.03 3.13
CA VAL A 29 -0.86 -3.12 2.23
C VAL A 29 -1.75 -4.27 2.68
N CYS A 30 -3.05 -4.03 2.77
CA CYS A 30 -4.00 -5.10 3.06
C CYS A 30 -4.17 -6.08 1.90
N MET A 31 -4.67 -7.28 2.17
CA MET A 31 -4.84 -8.33 1.16
C MET A 31 -5.67 -7.90 -0.06
N GLU A 32 -6.73 -7.11 0.16
CA GLU A 32 -7.57 -6.58 -0.92
C GLU A 32 -6.79 -5.63 -1.84
N CYS A 33 -6.01 -4.72 -1.25
CA CYS A 33 -5.19 -3.77 -2.02
C CYS A 33 -4.01 -4.47 -2.70
N LEU A 34 -3.45 -5.51 -2.10
CA LEU A 34 -2.42 -6.36 -2.71
C LEU A 34 -2.95 -7.05 -3.99
N ALA A 35 -4.19 -7.56 -3.94
CA ALA A 35 -4.82 -8.16 -5.10
C ALA A 35 -4.96 -7.15 -6.25
N LEU A 36 -5.43 -5.93 -5.97
CA LEU A 36 -5.51 -4.85 -6.96
C LEU A 36 -4.14 -4.51 -7.56
N ILE A 37 -3.13 -4.31 -6.73
CA ILE A 37 -1.75 -4.03 -7.19
C ILE A 37 -1.24 -5.17 -8.09
N THR A 38 -1.50 -6.42 -7.72
CA THR A 38 -1.12 -7.60 -8.51
C THR A 38 -1.80 -7.63 -9.87
N VAL A 39 -3.10 -7.34 -9.92
CA VAL A 39 -3.86 -7.24 -11.19
C VAL A 39 -3.29 -6.12 -12.06
N HIS A 40 -3.07 -4.93 -11.50
CA HIS A 40 -2.50 -3.80 -12.25
C HIS A 40 -1.07 -4.06 -12.73
N ARG A 41 -0.25 -4.74 -11.94
CA ARG A 41 1.08 -5.19 -12.38
C ARG A 41 0.97 -6.11 -13.60
N ARG A 42 0.07 -7.09 -13.56
CA ARG A 42 -0.04 -8.12 -14.62
C ARG A 42 -0.71 -7.60 -15.89
N ILE A 43 -1.80 -6.85 -15.76
CA ILE A 43 -2.65 -6.43 -16.89
C ILE A 43 -2.19 -5.09 -17.45
N HIS A 44 -1.81 -4.16 -16.57
CA HIS A 44 -1.48 -2.78 -16.94
C HIS A 44 0.02 -2.50 -16.92
N HIS A 45 0.85 -3.53 -16.73
CA HIS A 45 2.32 -3.42 -16.66
C HIS A 45 2.80 -2.33 -15.68
N MET A 46 2.05 -2.14 -14.59
CA MET A 46 2.37 -1.17 -13.56
C MET A 46 3.71 -1.52 -12.90
N LYS A 47 4.61 -0.54 -12.80
CA LYS A 47 5.90 -0.67 -12.08
C LYS A 47 5.65 -0.59 -10.58
N VAL A 48 5.50 -1.75 -9.95
CA VAL A 48 5.11 -1.86 -8.53
C VAL A 48 6.13 -1.22 -7.61
N GLU A 49 7.41 -1.24 -7.97
CA GLU A 49 8.50 -0.62 -7.18
C GLU A 49 8.26 0.88 -7.01
N LYS A 50 7.88 1.58 -8.09
CA LYS A 50 7.54 3.02 -8.01
C LYS A 50 6.32 3.26 -7.13
N VAL A 51 5.30 2.41 -7.24
CA VAL A 51 4.08 2.51 -6.44
C VAL A 51 4.38 2.26 -4.96
N ILE A 52 5.29 1.35 -4.62
CA ILE A 52 5.73 1.11 -3.23
C ILE A 52 6.37 2.38 -2.65
N VAL A 53 7.27 3.03 -3.39
CA VAL A 53 7.89 4.29 -2.97
C VAL A 53 6.83 5.36 -2.75
N GLU A 54 5.93 5.56 -3.73
CA GLU A 54 4.83 6.52 -3.62
C GLU A 54 3.92 6.24 -2.41
N MET A 55 3.55 4.99 -2.15
CA MET A 55 2.74 4.59 -0.99
C MET A 55 3.45 4.83 0.34
N ALA A 56 4.77 4.59 0.40
CA ALA A 56 5.56 4.78 1.60
C ALA A 56 5.73 6.26 1.96
N GLU A 57 5.85 7.13 0.95
CA GLU A 57 6.03 8.57 1.13
C GLU A 57 4.69 9.31 1.35
N ARG A 58 3.59 8.78 0.81
CA ARG A 58 2.27 9.44 0.87
C ARG A 58 1.71 9.46 2.28
N ARG A 59 1.43 10.66 2.78
CA ARG A 59 0.68 10.86 4.03
C ARG A 59 -0.81 10.93 3.74
N PRO A 60 -1.69 10.38 4.60
CA PRO A 60 -3.12 10.64 4.50
C PRO A 60 -3.33 12.15 4.58
N VAL A 61 -4.00 12.71 3.57
CA VAL A 61 -4.52 14.08 3.68
C VAL A 61 -5.64 14.00 4.70
N LEU A 62 -5.34 14.39 5.95
CA LEU A 62 -6.39 14.67 6.93
C LEU A 62 -7.25 15.77 6.31
N ALA A 63 -8.42 15.41 5.80
CA ALA A 63 -9.44 16.40 5.54
C ALA A 63 -9.69 17.10 6.87
N GLU A 64 -9.27 18.36 6.99
CA GLU A 64 -9.57 19.20 8.13
C GLU A 64 -11.08 19.20 8.32
N ALA A 65 -11.51 18.83 9.53
CA ALA A 65 -12.90 18.78 9.95
C ALA A 65 -13.49 20.20 10.09
#